data_AF-A0A5C5ZK22-F1
#
_entry.id   AF-A0A5C5ZK22-F1
#
_cell.length_a   1.000
_cell.length_b   1.000
_cell.length_c   1.000
_cell.angle_alpha   90.00
_cell.angle_beta   90.00
_cell.angle_gamma   90.00
#
_symmetry.space_group_name_H-M   'P 1'
#
loop_
_entity.id
_entity.type
_entity.pdbx_description
1 polymer ?
#
loop_
_entity_poly.entity_id
_entity_poly.type
_entity_poly.pdbx_seq_one_letter_code
_entity_poly.pdbx_strand_id
1 'polypeptide(L)'
;MPCYLFTFHAYGTWLPDKQKGYVVRQEGVLKRDERKATLYRNQMSQNAASFSGDTQQLIVEILQHGAVAIDSRLHSVATDPTHCHVLLSWKDESRPWLKLRTSLKKALSLRQKKRSKSRSGSVAARHANG
;
A
#
# COMPACT_ATOMS: atom_id res chain seq x y z
N MET A 1 16.85 -18.86 4.30
CA MET A 1 15.45 -18.35 4.41
C MET A 1 15.47 -16.82 4.43
N PRO A 2 15.25 -16.15 3.29
CA PRO A 2 15.28 -14.69 3.23
C PRO A 2 14.12 -14.09 4.01
N CYS A 3 14.36 -12.97 4.70
CA CYS A 3 13.35 -12.24 5.48
C CYS A 3 13.42 -10.76 5.13
N TYR A 4 12.29 -10.18 4.70
CA TYR A 4 12.23 -8.81 4.20
C TYR A 4 11.09 -8.04 4.84
N LEU A 5 11.36 -6.76 5.13
CA LEU A 5 10.36 -5.77 5.51
C LEU A 5 9.94 -4.98 4.26
N PHE A 6 8.68 -5.12 3.86
CA PHE A 6 8.11 -4.33 2.77
C PHE A 6 7.24 -3.21 3.34
N THR A 7 7.44 -1.99 2.83
CA THR A 7 6.56 -0.85 3.11
C THR A 7 5.76 -0.47 1.86
N PHE A 8 4.45 -0.32 2.02
CA PHE A 8 3.55 0.17 0.98
C PHE A 8 2.89 1.45 1.47
N HIS A 9 3.14 2.56 0.78
CA HIS A 9 2.52 3.85 1.07
C HIS A 9 1.19 3.99 0.32
N ALA A 10 0.23 4.62 0.97
CA ALA A 10 -0.96 5.14 0.33
C ALA A 10 -0.57 6.17 -0.75
N TYR A 11 -1.40 6.27 -1.78
CA TYR A 11 -1.15 7.21 -2.87
C TYR A 11 -1.04 8.64 -2.36
N GLY A 12 0.01 9.38 -2.75
CA GLY A 12 0.16 10.80 -2.42
C GLY A 12 0.54 11.12 -0.96
N THR A 13 0.79 10.13 -0.09
CA THR A 13 1.12 10.39 1.33
C THR A 13 2.61 10.53 1.62
N TRP A 14 3.45 10.00 0.72
CA TRP A 14 4.90 10.06 0.81
C TRP A 14 5.47 11.00 -0.25
N LEU A 15 5.68 12.26 0.14
CA LEU A 15 6.17 13.33 -0.73
C LEU A 15 7.54 13.87 -0.26
N PRO A 16 8.32 14.51 -1.16
CA PRO A 16 9.64 15.06 -0.84
C PRO A 16 9.71 16.17 0.21
N ASP A 17 8.58 16.69 0.70
CA ASP A 17 8.52 17.83 1.61
C ASP A 17 8.49 17.46 3.11
N LYS A 18 8.66 16.17 3.44
CA LYS A 18 8.75 15.75 4.85
C LYS A 18 10.00 16.33 5.51
N GLN A 19 9.87 16.73 6.78
CA GLN A 19 10.98 17.33 7.55
C GLN A 19 12.20 16.40 7.66
N LYS A 20 11.98 15.09 7.74
CA LYS A 20 13.04 14.07 7.79
C LYS A 20 13.67 13.77 6.43
N GLY A 21 13.25 14.44 5.36
CA GLY A 21 13.65 14.13 3.99
C GLY A 21 12.80 13.04 3.35
N TYR A 22 13.29 12.50 2.24
CA TYR A 22 12.61 11.46 1.47
C TYR A 22 13.60 10.46 0.89
N VAL A 23 13.13 9.24 0.59
CA VAL A 23 13.99 8.17 0.08
C VAL A 23 13.90 8.08 -1.44
N VAL A 24 15.05 8.02 -2.10
CA VAL A 24 15.16 7.66 -3.51
C VAL A 24 15.95 6.36 -3.62
N ARG A 25 15.47 5.45 -4.47
CA ARG A 25 16.12 4.16 -4.69
C ARG A 25 17.54 4.40 -5.22
N GLN A 26 18.52 3.69 -4.68
CA GLN A 26 19.97 3.82 -4.99
C GLN A 26 20.65 5.11 -4.51
N GLU A 27 19.90 6.17 -4.19
CA GLU A 27 20.45 7.43 -3.66
C GLU A 27 20.34 7.53 -2.13
N GLY A 28 19.46 6.73 -1.51
CA GLY A 28 19.26 6.72 -0.07
C GLY A 28 18.33 7.83 0.39
N VAL A 29 18.61 8.41 1.57
CA VAL A 29 17.80 9.48 2.16
C VAL A 29 18.30 10.83 1.64
N LEU A 30 17.41 11.57 0.99
CA LEU A 30 17.64 12.93 0.50
C LEU A 30 16.97 13.96 1.42
N LYS A 31 17.50 15.19 1.40
CA LYS A 31 16.92 16.32 2.14
C LYS A 31 15.52 16.68 1.65
N ARG A 32 14.77 17.39 2.49
CA ARG A 32 13.46 17.97 2.14
C ARG A 32 13.56 18.80 0.85
N ASP A 33 12.61 18.62 -0.06
CA ASP A 33 12.51 19.34 -1.33
C ASP A 33 11.05 19.76 -1.59
N GLU A 34 10.71 20.99 -1.22
CA GLU A 34 9.35 21.52 -1.36
C GLU A 34 8.96 21.74 -2.81
N ARG A 35 9.91 22.17 -3.64
CA ARG A 35 9.66 22.43 -5.06
C ARG A 35 9.25 21.13 -5.76
N LYS A 36 9.97 20.04 -5.51
CA LYS A 36 9.65 18.72 -6.06
C LYS A 36 8.33 18.17 -5.52
N ALA A 37 8.04 18.39 -4.24
CA ALA A 37 6.75 18.00 -3.68
C ALA A 37 5.57 18.75 -4.33
N THR A 38 5.71 20.05 -4.61
CA THR A 38 4.71 20.83 -5.35
C THR A 38 4.52 20.30 -6.77
N LEU A 39 5.61 19.99 -7.48
CA LEU A 39 5.52 19.36 -8.81
C LEU A 39 4.77 18.03 -8.76
N TYR A 40 5.04 17.18 -7.75
CA TYR A 40 4.34 15.91 -7.58
C TYR A 40 2.84 16.12 -7.32
N ARG A 41 2.47 17.05 -6.43
CA ARG A 41 1.07 17.40 -6.17
C ARG A 41 0.33 17.88 -7.41
N ASN A 42 0.97 18.74 -8.21
CA ASN A 42 0.38 19.24 -9.45
C ASN A 42 0.18 18.14 -10.50
N GLN A 43 0.94 17.05 -10.43
CA GLN A 43 0.82 15.89 -11.30
C GLN A 43 -0.08 14.78 -10.73
N MET A 44 -0.59 14.93 -9.50
CA MET A 44 -1.51 13.95 -8.92
C MET A 44 -2.88 14.04 -9.58
N SER A 45 -3.40 12.90 -10.02
CA SER A 45 -4.74 12.81 -10.62
C SER A 45 -5.86 12.63 -9.59
N GLN A 46 -5.49 12.38 -8.33
CA GLN A 46 -6.41 12.11 -7.22
C GLN A 46 -5.84 12.72 -5.94
N ASN A 47 -6.71 12.96 -4.96
CA ASN A 47 -6.28 13.35 -3.63
C ASN A 47 -5.44 12.24 -2.96
N ALA A 48 -4.61 12.63 -1.99
CA ALA A 48 -3.87 11.66 -1.20
C ALA A 48 -4.84 10.67 -0.53
N ALA A 49 -4.55 9.38 -0.68
CA ALA A 49 -5.36 8.32 -0.10
C ALA A 49 -5.03 8.16 1.39
N SER A 50 -6.04 7.77 2.17
CA SER A 50 -5.88 7.42 3.58
C SER A 50 -6.53 6.06 3.86
N PHE A 51 -5.90 5.25 4.70
CA PHE A 51 -6.43 3.98 5.17
C PHE A 51 -7.28 4.22 6.41
N SER A 52 -8.61 4.16 6.28
CA SER A 52 -9.53 4.11 7.43
C SER A 52 -9.29 2.85 8.27
N GLY A 53 -9.80 2.80 9.51
CA GLY A 53 -9.72 1.59 10.35
C GLY A 53 -10.19 0.32 9.63
N ASP A 54 -11.37 0.37 8.99
CA ASP A 54 -11.89 -0.70 8.13
C ASP A 54 -10.94 -1.09 6.99
N THR A 55 -10.26 -0.11 6.39
CA THR A 55 -9.32 -0.35 5.29
C THR A 55 -8.04 -0.99 5.80
N GLN A 56 -7.54 -0.54 6.96
CA GLN A 56 -6.39 -1.10 7.64
C GLN A 56 -6.63 -2.57 8.02
N GLN A 57 -7.79 -2.88 8.62
CA GLN A 57 -8.18 -4.25 8.95
C GLN A 57 -8.25 -5.13 7.69
N LEU A 58 -8.86 -4.62 6.62
CA LEU A 58 -8.94 -5.33 5.35
C LEU A 58 -7.55 -5.56 4.73
N ILE A 59 -6.62 -4.61 4.85
CA ILE A 59 -5.23 -4.77 4.41
C ILE A 59 -4.57 -5.94 5.15
N VAL A 60 -4.74 -6.02 6.47
CA VAL A 60 -4.21 -7.13 7.29
C VAL A 60 -4.73 -8.48 6.79
N GLU A 61 -6.05 -8.61 6.61
CA GLU A 61 -6.68 -9.83 6.11
C GLU A 61 -6.17 -10.22 4.71
N ILE A 62 -6.08 -9.25 3.79
CA ILE A 62 -5.55 -9.48 2.44
C ILE A 62 -4.12 -10.02 2.49
N LEU A 63 -3.28 -9.46 3.36
CA LEU A 63 -1.88 -9.85 3.47
C LEU A 63 -1.75 -11.24 4.11
N GLN A 64 -2.56 -11.57 5.12
CA GLN A 64 -2.62 -12.90 5.71
C GLN A 64 -2.96 -13.96 4.65
N HIS A 65 -4.02 -13.76 3.86
CA HIS A 65 -4.39 -14.68 2.78
C HIS A 65 -3.37 -14.67 1.64
N GLY A 66 -2.84 -13.49 1.28
CA GLY A 66 -1.87 -13.32 0.20
C GLY A 66 -0.55 -14.02 0.47
N ALA A 67 -0.08 -14.02 1.73
CA ALA A 67 1.15 -14.70 2.13
C ALA A 67 1.06 -16.22 1.91
N VAL A 68 -0.08 -16.83 2.24
CA VAL A 68 -0.36 -18.25 1.97
C VAL A 68 -0.36 -18.53 0.47
N ALA A 69 -1.05 -17.68 -0.31
CA ALA A 69 -1.17 -17.86 -1.76
C ALA A 69 0.17 -17.77 -2.52
N ILE A 70 1.19 -17.14 -1.94
CA ILE A 70 2.52 -17.02 -2.54
C ILE A 70 3.57 -17.92 -1.87
N ASP A 71 3.14 -18.91 -1.08
CA ASP A 71 4.00 -19.83 -0.33
C ASP A 71 5.08 -19.08 0.47
N SER A 72 4.63 -18.24 1.39
CA SER A 72 5.47 -17.42 2.25
C SER A 72 4.92 -17.36 3.66
N ARG A 73 5.80 -17.10 4.63
CA ARG A 73 5.45 -16.91 6.03
C ARG A 73 5.33 -15.43 6.33
N LEU A 74 4.15 -15.03 6.77
CA LEU A 74 3.90 -13.71 7.33
C LEU A 74 4.24 -13.70 8.82
N HIS A 75 5.18 -12.86 9.22
CA HIS A 75 5.60 -12.72 10.62
C HIS A 75 4.84 -11.61 11.31
N SER A 76 4.66 -10.47 10.64
CA SER A 76 3.93 -9.34 11.19
C SER A 76 3.38 -8.44 10.09
N VAL A 77 2.29 -7.74 10.41
CA VAL A 77 1.72 -6.64 9.64
C VAL A 77 1.46 -5.49 10.59
N ALA A 78 1.88 -4.29 10.21
CA ALA A 78 1.51 -3.07 10.90
C ALA A 78 0.93 -2.07 9.89
N THR A 79 -0.15 -1.40 10.26
CA THR A 79 -0.80 -0.40 9.41
C THR A 79 -0.91 0.91 10.15
N ASP A 80 -0.86 2.00 9.40
CA ASP A 80 -1.29 3.31 9.85
C ASP A 80 -2.16 3.95 8.74
N PRO A 81 -2.66 5.19 8.92
CA PRO A 81 -3.49 5.84 7.91
C PRO A 81 -2.81 6.08 6.56
N THR A 82 -1.49 6.00 6.47
CA THR A 82 -0.70 6.43 5.30
C THR A 82 0.17 5.35 4.68
N HIS A 83 0.40 4.24 5.39
CA HIS A 83 1.22 3.14 4.92
C HIS A 83 0.95 1.84 5.68
N CYS A 84 1.50 0.74 5.16
CA CYS A 84 1.57 -0.53 5.87
C CYS A 84 2.95 -1.16 5.72
N HIS A 85 3.37 -1.87 6.76
CA HIS A 85 4.60 -2.63 6.86
C HIS A 85 4.27 -4.12 6.92
N VAL A 86 5.05 -4.93 6.20
CA VAL A 86 4.83 -6.37 6.08
C VAL A 86 6.18 -7.07 6.26
N LEU A 87 6.32 -7.88 7.31
CA LEU A 87 7.50 -8.71 7.53
C LEU A 87 7.24 -10.12 7.02
N LEU A 88 7.97 -10.52 5.98
CA LEU A 88 7.73 -11.76 5.24
C LEU A 88 9.02 -12.57 5.08
N SER A 89 8.93 -13.89 5.24
CA SER A 89 10.00 -14.82 4.85
C SER A 89 9.51 -15.93 3.93
N TRP A 90 10.42 -16.56 3.19
CA TRP A 90 10.10 -17.65 2.27
C TRP A 90 11.26 -18.64 2.17
N LYS A 91 10.99 -19.87 1.73
CA LYS A 91 11.99 -20.95 1.73
C LYS A 91 12.99 -20.86 0.58
N ASP A 92 12.48 -20.59 -0.63
CA ASP A 92 13.26 -20.63 -1.87
C ASP A 92 14.07 -19.34 -2.08
N GLU A 93 15.39 -19.43 -1.92
CA GLU A 93 16.31 -18.30 -2.05
C GLU A 93 16.47 -17.81 -3.49
N SER A 94 16.11 -18.63 -4.48
CA SER A 94 16.14 -18.23 -5.89
C SER A 94 15.01 -17.27 -6.26
N ARG A 95 13.97 -17.14 -5.42
CA ARG A 95 12.83 -16.24 -5.67
C ARG A 95 13.23 -14.79 -5.43
N PRO A 96 13.16 -13.91 -6.46
CA PRO A 96 13.46 -12.51 -6.28
C PRO A 96 12.42 -11.82 -5.39
N TRP A 97 12.86 -11.07 -4.38
CA TRP A 97 11.99 -10.31 -3.48
C TRP A 97 11.02 -9.39 -4.24
N LEU A 98 11.43 -8.87 -5.41
CA LEU A 98 10.61 -7.97 -6.23
C LEU A 98 9.34 -8.66 -6.76
N LYS A 99 9.42 -9.97 -7.08
CA LYS A 99 8.24 -10.74 -7.51
C LYS A 99 7.23 -10.85 -6.36
N LEU A 100 7.70 -11.19 -5.15
CA LEU A 100 6.85 -11.28 -3.96
C LEU A 100 6.20 -9.93 -3.61
N ARG A 101 6.98 -8.85 -3.59
CA ARG A 101 6.45 -7.49 -3.37
C ARG A 101 5.39 -7.12 -4.40
N THR A 102 5.59 -7.48 -5.67
CA THR A 102 4.63 -7.20 -6.75
C THR A 102 3.34 -7.98 -6.56
N SER A 103 3.42 -9.25 -6.18
CA SER A 103 2.24 -10.08 -5.89
C SER A 103 1.43 -9.53 -4.72
N LEU A 104 2.09 -9.14 -3.61
CA LEU A 104 1.42 -8.49 -2.47
C LEU A 104 0.75 -7.18 -2.87
N LYS A 105 1.46 -6.32 -3.62
CA LYS A 105 0.89 -5.05 -4.12
C LYS A 105 -0.34 -5.28 -5.00
N LYS A 106 -0.30 -6.32 -5.85
CA LYS A 106 -1.43 -6.70 -6.72
C LYS A 106 -2.63 -7.16 -5.90
N ALA A 107 -2.42 -7.98 -4.87
CA ALA A 107 -3.48 -8.42 -3.97
C ALA A 107 -4.17 -7.23 -3.27
N LEU A 108 -3.40 -6.27 -2.77
CA LEU A 108 -3.90 -5.03 -2.17
C LEU A 108 -4.72 -4.20 -3.17
N SER A 109 -4.22 -4.04 -4.40
CA SER A 109 -4.86 -3.23 -5.44
C SER A 109 -6.19 -3.81 -5.94
N LEU A 110 -6.30 -5.14 -6.06
CA LEU A 110 -7.48 -5.80 -6.63
C LEU A 110 -8.68 -5.79 -5.68
N ARG A 111 -8.46 -5.97 -4.38
CA ARG A 111 -9.56 -6.03 -3.41
C ARG A 111 -10.15 -4.66 -3.07
N GLN A 112 -9.36 -3.59 -3.12
CA GLN A 112 -9.88 -2.22 -2.95
C GLN A 112 -10.90 -1.87 -4.05
N LYS A 113 -10.63 -2.24 -5.31
CA LYS A 113 -11.55 -2.01 -6.43
C LYS A 113 -12.91 -2.72 -6.28
N LYS A 114 -12.94 -3.89 -5.64
CA LYS A 114 -14.18 -4.67 -5.45
C LYS A 114 -15.13 -3.99 -4.44
N ARG A 115 -14.61 -3.29 -3.42
CA ARG A 115 -15.41 -2.62 -2.39
C ARG A 115 -15.88 -1.22 -2.80
N SER A 116 -15.08 -0.47 -3.57
CA SER A 116 -15.53 0.81 -4.13
C SER A 116 -16.74 0.63 -5.05
N LYS A 117 -16.76 -0.45 -5.85
CA LYS A 117 -17.91 -0.79 -6.71
C LYS A 117 -19.15 -1.23 -5.93
N SER A 118 -19.01 -1.92 -4.79
CA SER A 118 -20.17 -2.32 -3.98
C SER A 118 -20.77 -1.15 -3.20
N ARG A 119 -19.96 -0.18 -2.76
CA ARG A 119 -20.47 1.05 -2.11
C ARG A 119 -21.14 2.00 -3.10
N SER A 120 -20.65 2.12 -4.33
CA SER A 120 -21.32 2.94 -5.36
C SER A 120 -22.67 2.37 -5.80
N GLY A 121 -22.82 1.04 -5.82
CA GLY A 121 -24.12 0.39 -6.12
C GLY A 121 -25.16 0.54 -5.00
N SER A 122 -24.72 0.59 -3.74
CA SER A 122 -25.62 0.75 -2.58
C SER A 122 -26.19 2.17 -2.43
N VAL A 123 -25.51 3.21 -2.94
CA VAL A 123 -26.00 4.59 -2.86
C VAL A 123 -27.02 4.87 -3.98
N ALA A 124 -26.82 4.30 -5.17
CA ALA A 124 -27.78 4.43 -6.27
C ALA A 124 -29.14 3.78 -5.97
N ALA A 125 -29.17 2.68 -5.22
CA ALA A 125 -30.41 1.99 -4.85
C ALA A 125 -31.28 2.73 -3.81
N ARG A 126 -30.74 3.73 -3.09
CA ARG A 126 -31.50 4.49 -2.08
C ARG A 126 -32.22 5.73 -2.64
N HIS A 127 -31.89 6.15 -3.86
CA HIS A 127 -32.55 7.29 -4.52
C HIS A 127 -33.65 6.90 -5.51
N ALA A 128 -33.92 5.59 -5.68
CA ALA A 128 -34.97 5.10 -6.57
C ALA A 128 -36.30 4.75 -5.85
N ASN A 129 -36.35 4.88 -4.52
CA ASN A 129 -37.51 4.54 -3.68
C ASN A 129 -37.98 5.71 -2.79
N GLY A 130 -37.76 6.96 -3.23
CA GLY A 130 -38.23 8.17 -2.56
C GLY A 130 -39.26 8.90 -3.40
#